data_AF-A0A351ITL4-F1
#
_entry.id   AF-A0A351ITL4-F1
#
_cell.length_a   1.000
_cell.length_b   1.000
_cell.length_c   1.000
_cell.angle_alpha   90.00
_cell.angle_beta   90.00
_cell.angle_gamma   90.00
#
_symmetry.space_group_name_H-M   'P 1'
#
loop_
_entity.id
_entity.type
_entity.pdbx_description
1 polymer ?
#
loop_
_entity_poly.entity_id
_entity_poly.type
_entity_poly.pdbx_seq_one_letter_code
_entity_poly.pdbx_strand_id
1 'polypeptide(L)'
;MSGPGEQIRRRIDDVLFERPPTPARLTVAGLFLLAGIGLAALIWWPSDGSDPSRLPFVTVPPVTTTQPAEVVVHVAGAVARPGLYVRPAEDRVADLLIAAGGVVEGGRPDLLNLAAPLRDGTRIWVPSDSEMTDPGPIHDGSTAPALVDVNRATAAELESLPGVG
;
A
#
# COMPACT_ATOMS: atom_id res chain seq x y z
N MET A 1 -18.38 -60.21 71.36
CA MET A 1 -17.95 -58.80 71.47
C MET A 1 -17.07 -58.52 70.26
N SER A 2 -17.67 -57.98 69.20
CA SER A 2 -17.02 -57.77 67.90
C SER A 2 -16.67 -56.29 67.74
N GLY A 3 -15.42 -56.01 67.39
CA GLY A 3 -14.87 -54.67 67.37
C GLY A 3 -15.41 -53.78 66.24
N PRO A 4 -15.38 -52.45 66.41
CA PRO A 4 -15.92 -51.47 65.46
C PRO A 4 -15.24 -51.47 64.07
N GLY A 5 -14.10 -52.15 63.91
CA GLY A 5 -13.39 -52.27 62.63
C GLY A 5 -14.05 -53.24 61.63
N GLU A 6 -14.83 -54.21 62.09
CA GLU A 6 -15.39 -55.26 61.23
C GLU A 6 -16.61 -54.77 60.43
N GLN A 7 -17.36 -53.80 60.98
CA GLN A 7 -18.50 -53.18 60.28
C GLN A 7 -18.05 -52.27 59.13
N ILE A 8 -16.87 -51.65 59.23
CA ILE A 8 -16.35 -50.73 58.22
C ILE A 8 -15.88 -51.52 56.99
N ARG A 9 -15.26 -52.69 57.20
CA ARG A 9 -14.78 -53.54 56.11
C ARG A 9 -15.91 -54.06 55.21
N ARG A 10 -17.02 -54.54 55.79
CA ARG A 10 -18.19 -54.98 54.99
C ARG A 10 -18.84 -53.85 54.21
N ARG A 11 -18.85 -52.63 54.74
CA ARG A 11 -19.52 -51.50 54.09
C ARG A 11 -18.73 -50.92 52.92
N ILE A 12 -17.42 -51.16 52.86
CA ILE A 12 -16.56 -50.70 51.76
C ILE A 12 -16.62 -51.68 50.58
N ASP A 13 -16.71 -52.99 50.84
CA ASP A 13 -16.82 -53.99 49.77
C ASP A 13 -18.18 -53.91 49.04
N ASP A 14 -19.28 -53.62 49.73
CA ASP A 14 -20.61 -53.47 49.10
C ASP A 14 -20.69 -52.22 48.19
N VAL A 15 -20.04 -51.11 48.57
CA VAL A 15 -20.10 -49.86 47.78
C VAL A 15 -19.19 -49.90 46.56
N LEU A 16 -18.11 -50.69 46.57
CA LEU A 16 -17.20 -50.81 45.43
C LEU A 16 -17.66 -51.81 44.36
N PHE A 17 -18.49 -52.81 44.70
CA PHE A 17 -18.76 -53.96 43.81
C PHE A 17 -20.20 -54.15 43.33
N GLU A 18 -21.17 -53.31 43.72
CA GLU A 18 -22.60 -53.55 43.38
C GLU A 18 -23.13 -52.94 42.07
N ARG A 19 -22.29 -52.33 41.21
CA ARG A 19 -22.71 -52.03 39.83
C ARG A 19 -21.59 -52.34 38.84
N PRO A 20 -21.70 -53.36 37.97
CA PRO A 20 -20.72 -53.55 36.92
C PRO A 20 -20.66 -52.25 36.10
N PRO A 21 -19.46 -51.75 35.76
CA PRO A 21 -19.33 -50.59 34.89
C PRO A 21 -19.89 -50.99 33.52
N THR A 22 -21.17 -50.67 33.29
CA THR A 22 -21.79 -50.88 31.98
C THR A 22 -20.94 -50.12 30.96
N PRO A 23 -20.65 -50.71 29.78
CA PRO A 23 -19.77 -50.10 28.78
C PRO A 23 -20.19 -48.67 28.43
N ALA A 24 -21.49 -48.37 28.50
CA ALA A 24 -22.07 -47.04 28.29
C ALA A 24 -21.58 -45.94 29.26
N ARG A 25 -21.18 -46.28 30.49
CA ARG A 25 -20.66 -45.28 31.46
C ARG A 25 -19.18 -45.00 31.25
N LEU A 26 -18.42 -46.00 30.81
CA LEU A 26 -17.01 -45.85 30.44
C LEU A 26 -16.86 -45.04 29.15
N THR A 27 -17.76 -45.22 28.17
CA THR A 27 -17.76 -44.41 26.95
C THR A 27 -18.09 -42.95 27.23
N VAL A 28 -19.09 -42.67 28.09
CA VAL A 28 -19.44 -41.30 28.47
C VAL A 28 -18.29 -40.63 29.24
N ALA A 29 -17.69 -41.31 30.23
CA ALA A 29 -16.55 -40.77 30.96
C ALA A 29 -15.33 -40.51 30.05
N GLY A 30 -15.05 -41.43 29.11
CA GLY A 30 -13.99 -41.25 28.10
C GLY A 30 -14.24 -40.07 27.16
N LEU A 31 -15.50 -39.85 26.75
CA LEU A 31 -15.91 -38.71 25.93
C LEU A 31 -15.68 -37.37 26.65
N PHE A 32 -16.04 -37.29 27.94
CA PHE A 32 -15.77 -36.08 28.74
C PHE A 32 -14.27 -35.82 28.92
N LEU A 33 -13.46 -36.86 29.08
CA LEU A 33 -12.01 -36.75 29.20
C LEU A 33 -11.37 -36.28 27.89
N LEU A 34 -11.80 -36.83 26.75
CA LEU A 34 -11.36 -36.40 25.42
C LEU A 34 -11.80 -34.96 25.09
N ALA A 35 -13.02 -34.59 25.44
CA ALA A 35 -13.51 -33.22 25.27
C ALA A 35 -12.72 -32.22 26.14
N GLY A 36 -12.39 -32.59 27.39
CA GLY A 36 -11.57 -31.77 28.28
C GLY A 36 -10.14 -31.60 27.76
N ILE A 37 -9.51 -32.67 27.25
CA ILE A 37 -8.18 -32.61 26.64
C ILE A 37 -8.20 -31.77 25.36
N GLY A 38 -9.24 -31.91 24.52
CA GLY A 38 -9.41 -31.09 23.31
C GLY A 38 -9.57 -29.60 23.63
N LEU A 39 -10.33 -29.26 24.67
CA LEU A 39 -10.49 -27.88 25.12
C LEU A 39 -9.19 -27.32 25.71
N ALA A 40 -8.48 -28.12 26.51
CA ALA A 40 -7.18 -27.73 27.07
C ALA A 40 -6.12 -27.54 25.97
N ALA A 41 -6.13 -28.41 24.95
CA ALA A 41 -5.27 -28.28 23.78
C ALA A 41 -5.59 -27.01 22.98
N LEU A 42 -6.86 -26.59 22.90
CA LEU A 42 -7.23 -25.31 22.28
C LEU A 42 -6.72 -24.08 23.07
N ILE A 43 -6.65 -24.18 24.40
CA ILE A 43 -6.18 -23.10 25.28
C ILE A 43 -4.64 -23.06 25.34
N TRP A 44 -3.99 -24.21 25.25
CA TRP A 44 -2.54 -24.36 25.26
C TRP A 44 -1.91 -24.34 23.86
N TRP A 45 -2.70 -24.33 22.79
CA TRP A 45 -2.14 -24.16 21.45
C TRP A 45 -1.58 -22.75 21.35
N PRO A 46 -0.26 -22.59 21.16
CA PRO A 46 0.32 -21.28 20.90
C PRO A 46 -0.27 -20.83 19.57
N SER A 47 -1.19 -19.88 19.60
CA SER A 47 -1.43 -19.06 18.43
C SER A 47 -0.13 -18.30 18.24
N ASP A 48 0.71 -18.76 17.32
CA ASP A 48 1.67 -17.90 16.65
C ASP A 48 0.83 -16.84 15.94
N GLY A 49 0.44 -15.83 16.70
CA GLY A 49 -0.13 -14.61 16.19
C GLY A 49 0.93 -14.05 15.28
N SER A 50 0.71 -14.21 13.98
CA SER A 50 1.27 -13.34 12.96
C SER A 50 0.73 -11.94 13.26
N ASP A 51 1.30 -11.30 14.27
CA ASP A 51 1.04 -9.92 14.62
C ASP A 51 1.45 -9.09 13.40
N PRO A 52 0.48 -8.56 12.63
CA PRO A 52 0.81 -7.76 11.45
C PRO A 52 1.58 -6.48 11.83
N SER A 53 1.66 -6.18 13.13
CA SER A 53 2.41 -5.05 13.70
C SER A 53 3.92 -5.34 13.87
N ARG A 54 4.39 -6.57 13.65
CA ARG A 54 5.82 -6.96 13.72
C ARG A 54 6.49 -7.01 12.35
N LEU A 55 6.26 -6.02 11.50
CA LEU A 55 7.14 -5.81 10.36
C LEU A 55 8.49 -5.27 10.87
N PRO A 56 9.64 -5.87 10.51
CA PRO A 56 10.92 -5.29 10.84
C PRO A 56 11.00 -3.90 10.21
N PHE A 57 11.27 -2.88 11.02
CA PHE A 57 11.58 -1.55 10.50
C PHE A 57 12.91 -1.67 9.74
N VAL A 58 12.84 -1.59 8.41
CA VAL A 58 14.03 -1.42 7.59
C VAL A 58 14.39 0.05 7.66
N THR A 59 15.34 0.40 8.53
CA THR A 59 15.91 1.74 8.57
C THR A 59 16.73 1.95 7.30
N VAL A 60 16.15 2.62 6.32
CA VAL A 60 16.89 3.12 5.16
C VAL A 60 17.75 4.30 5.65
N PRO A 61 19.07 4.28 5.49
CA PRO A 61 19.90 5.44 5.84
C PRO A 61 19.40 6.65 5.05
N PRO A 62 19.38 7.86 5.64
CA PRO A 62 18.97 9.06 4.93
C PRO A 62 19.94 9.28 3.77
N VAL A 63 19.45 9.05 2.54
CA VAL A 63 20.16 9.48 1.35
C VAL A 63 20.07 11.00 1.31
N THR A 64 21.20 11.68 1.44
CA THR A 64 21.25 13.13 1.25
C THR A 64 21.33 13.36 -0.25
N THR A 65 20.17 13.46 -0.91
CA THR A 65 20.12 13.94 -2.28
C THR A 65 20.50 15.42 -2.24
N THR A 66 21.69 15.74 -2.75
CA THR A 66 22.07 17.14 -2.97
C THR A 66 21.15 17.67 -4.06
N GLN A 67 20.11 18.39 -3.69
CA GLN A 67 19.28 19.06 -4.67
C GLN A 67 20.13 20.13 -5.36
N PRO A 68 20.05 20.23 -6.70
CA PRO A 68 20.76 21.29 -7.40
C PRO A 68 20.26 22.65 -6.88
N ALA A 69 21.19 23.58 -6.65
CA ALA A 69 20.84 24.91 -6.12
C ALA A 69 19.93 25.70 -7.08
N GLU A 70 20.06 25.43 -8.38
CA GLU A 70 19.30 26.04 -9.45
C GLU A 70 18.77 24.98 -10.41
N VAL A 71 17.64 25.30 -11.03
CA VAL A 71 16.94 24.49 -12.03
C VAL A 71 16.69 25.33 -13.28
N VAL A 72 16.75 24.69 -14.44
CA VAL A 72 16.46 25.28 -15.73
C VAL A 72 15.06 24.85 -16.18
N VAL A 73 14.18 25.82 -16.38
CA VAL A 73 12.77 25.58 -16.74
C VAL A 73 12.42 26.38 -17.99
N HIS A 74 11.70 25.77 -18.92
CA HIS A 74 11.18 26.43 -20.12
C HIS A 74 9.75 26.92 -19.87
N VAL A 75 9.50 28.21 -20.06
CA VAL A 75 8.15 28.80 -20.02
C VAL A 75 7.65 29.06 -21.44
N ALA A 76 6.44 28.57 -21.73
CA ALA A 76 5.77 28.74 -23.02
C ALA A 76 4.30 29.15 -22.83
N GLY A 77 3.66 29.57 -23.93
CA GLY A 77 2.24 29.93 -23.94
C GLY A 77 2.00 31.39 -23.57
N ALA A 78 0.89 31.64 -22.87
CA ALA A 78 0.33 32.96 -22.60
C ALA A 78 1.07 33.73 -21.49
N VAL A 79 2.37 33.96 -21.66
CA VAL A 79 3.21 34.77 -20.76
C VAL A 79 3.86 35.93 -21.50
N ALA A 80 4.23 36.99 -20.77
CA ALA A 80 4.79 38.19 -21.38
C ALA A 80 6.15 37.93 -22.07
N ARG A 81 7.00 37.09 -21.46
CA ARG A 81 8.31 36.70 -22.00
C ARG A 81 8.50 35.18 -21.94
N PRO A 82 8.05 34.42 -22.95
CA PRO A 82 8.38 33.00 -23.08
C PRO A 82 9.88 32.79 -23.23
N GLY A 83 10.40 31.65 -22.77
CA GLY A 83 11.83 31.32 -22.87
C GLY A 83 12.35 30.41 -21.76
N LEU A 84 13.67 30.23 -21.70
CA LEU A 84 14.36 29.47 -20.66
C LEU A 84 14.71 30.37 -19.48
N TYR A 85 14.48 29.84 -18.28
CA TYR A 85 14.74 30.53 -17.02
C TYR A 85 15.58 29.64 -16.10
N VAL A 86 16.66 30.21 -15.57
CA VAL A 86 17.44 29.61 -14.47
C VAL A 86 16.90 30.18 -13.17
N ARG A 87 16.38 29.32 -12.29
CA ARG A 87 15.72 29.70 -11.04
C ARG A 87 16.23 28.84 -9.89
N PRO A 88 16.17 29.33 -8.64
CA PRO A 88 16.39 28.49 -7.46
C PRO A 88 15.47 27.26 -7.47
N ALA A 89 15.95 26.12 -6.99
CA ALA A 89 15.11 24.90 -6.90
C ALA A 89 13.92 25.04 -5.94
N GLU A 90 14.02 25.98 -4.98
CA GLU A 90 12.98 26.28 -4.00
C GLU A 90 11.82 27.12 -4.57
N ASP A 91 12.03 27.73 -5.74
CA ASP A 91 11.01 28.54 -6.40
C ASP A 91 9.82 27.67 -6.82
N ARG A 92 8.66 28.32 -6.90
CA ARG A 92 7.42 27.71 -7.38
C ARG A 92 7.08 28.19 -8.78
N VAL A 93 6.10 27.53 -9.40
CA VAL A 93 5.55 27.95 -10.70
C VAL A 93 5.08 29.41 -10.66
N ALA A 94 4.50 29.88 -9.55
CA ALA A 94 4.12 31.29 -9.40
C ALA A 94 5.32 32.26 -9.56
N ASP A 95 6.45 31.96 -8.91
CA ASP A 95 7.66 32.80 -8.95
C ASP A 95 8.26 32.84 -10.35
N LEU A 96 8.21 31.70 -11.05
CA LEU A 96 8.61 31.59 -12.45
C LEU A 96 7.75 32.47 -13.37
N LEU A 97 6.43 32.50 -13.17
CA LEU A 97 5.53 33.35 -13.97
C LEU A 97 5.79 34.84 -13.73
N ILE A 98 6.07 35.23 -12.49
CA ILE A 98 6.48 36.61 -12.16
C ILE A 98 7.80 36.95 -12.89
N ALA A 99 8.79 36.05 -12.84
CA ALA A 99 10.06 36.21 -13.55
C ALA A 99 9.89 36.30 -15.08
N ALA A 100 8.88 35.60 -15.62
CA ALA A 100 8.46 35.67 -17.02
C ALA A 100 7.71 36.97 -17.39
N GLY A 101 7.54 37.89 -16.45
CA GLY A 101 6.84 39.16 -16.65
C GLY A 101 5.33 39.08 -16.46
N GLY A 102 4.84 38.00 -15.85
CA GLY A 102 3.43 37.74 -15.65
C GLY A 102 2.76 37.11 -16.87
N VAL A 103 1.47 36.87 -16.71
CA VAL A 103 0.60 36.26 -17.71
C VAL A 103 0.00 37.37 -18.58
N VAL A 104 -0.10 37.14 -19.89
CA VAL A 104 -0.73 38.12 -20.80
C VAL A 104 -2.24 38.15 -20.65
N GLU A 105 -2.90 39.16 -21.23
CA GLU A 105 -4.36 39.22 -21.27
C GLU A 105 -4.96 37.96 -21.92
N GLY A 106 -5.98 37.38 -21.28
CA GLY A 106 -6.60 36.12 -21.72
C GLY A 106 -5.82 34.85 -21.33
N GLY A 107 -4.67 34.96 -20.64
CA GLY A 107 -3.98 33.80 -20.08
C GLY A 107 -4.68 33.27 -18.82
N ARG A 108 -4.62 31.95 -18.63
CA ARG A 108 -5.35 31.22 -17.57
C ARG A 108 -4.38 30.48 -16.63
N PRO A 109 -3.67 31.21 -15.74
CA PRO A 109 -2.71 30.60 -14.82
C PRO A 109 -3.38 29.75 -13.74
N ASP A 110 -4.67 29.98 -13.49
CA ASP A 110 -5.47 29.23 -12.50
C ASP A 110 -5.62 27.74 -12.87
N LEU A 111 -5.36 27.39 -14.13
CA LEU A 111 -5.36 26.01 -14.61
C LEU A 111 -4.04 25.28 -14.30
N LEU A 112 -2.99 26.00 -13.87
CA LEU A 112 -1.74 25.42 -13.43
C LEU A 112 -1.72 25.28 -11.91
N ASN A 113 -0.94 24.31 -11.43
CA ASN A 113 -0.58 24.26 -10.03
C ASN A 113 0.51 25.29 -9.73
N LEU A 114 0.10 26.53 -9.43
CA LEU A 114 1.01 27.64 -9.12
C LEU A 114 1.90 27.40 -7.89
N ALA A 115 1.47 26.51 -6.99
CA ALA A 115 2.21 26.14 -5.80
C ALA A 115 3.21 24.99 -6.01
N ALA A 116 3.23 24.37 -7.19
CA ALA A 116 4.14 23.29 -7.49
C ALA A 116 5.60 23.78 -7.45
N PRO A 117 6.52 22.99 -6.85
CA PRO A 117 7.95 23.29 -6.90
C PRO A 117 8.47 23.15 -8.33
N LEU A 118 9.47 23.95 -8.68
CA LEU A 118 10.15 23.81 -9.96
C LEU A 118 11.00 22.54 -9.99
N ARG A 119 11.10 21.96 -11.19
CA ARG A 119 11.93 20.79 -11.46
C ARG A 119 12.79 21.05 -12.68
N ASP A 120 14.06 20.70 -12.58
CA ASP A 120 15.01 20.86 -13.68
C ASP A 120 14.55 20.14 -14.95
N GLY A 121 14.78 20.78 -16.10
CA GLY A 121 14.43 20.24 -17.41
C GLY A 121 12.93 20.23 -17.73
N THR A 122 12.09 20.88 -16.92
CA THR A 122 10.64 20.89 -17.11
C THR A 122 10.22 22.02 -18.07
N ARG A 123 9.15 21.78 -18.85
CA ARG A 123 8.44 22.80 -19.62
C ARG A 123 7.11 23.13 -18.93
N ILE A 124 6.90 24.41 -18.65
CA ILE A 124 5.65 24.96 -18.12
C ILE A 124 4.97 25.73 -19.24
N TRP A 125 3.82 25.23 -19.70
CA TRP A 125 2.98 25.91 -20.69
C TRP A 125 1.79 26.57 -19.99
N VAL A 126 1.56 27.85 -20.32
CA VAL A 126 0.44 28.63 -19.77
C VAL A 126 -0.70 28.69 -20.80
N PRO A 127 -1.89 28.14 -20.49
CA PRO A 127 -3.05 28.20 -21.37
C PRO A 127 -3.56 29.62 -21.57
N SER A 128 -4.27 29.83 -22.68
CA SER A 128 -5.07 31.04 -22.93
C SER A 128 -6.52 30.68 -23.22
N ASP A 129 -7.42 31.66 -23.17
CA ASP A 129 -8.82 31.49 -23.55
C ASP A 129 -8.98 31.06 -25.03
N SER A 130 -8.04 31.44 -25.90
CA SER A 130 -7.99 31.02 -27.31
C SER A 130 -7.36 29.64 -27.52
N GLU A 131 -6.46 29.22 -26.64
CA GLU A 131 -5.66 28.00 -26.76
C GLU A 131 -5.60 27.28 -25.41
N MET A 132 -6.56 26.37 -25.20
CA MET A 132 -6.75 25.64 -23.95
C MET A 132 -5.96 24.33 -23.88
N THR A 133 -5.41 23.88 -25.02
CA THR A 133 -4.66 22.63 -25.16
C THR A 133 -3.21 22.95 -25.47
N ASP A 134 -2.26 22.37 -24.71
CA ASP A 134 -0.83 22.53 -25.00
C ASP A 134 -0.52 21.87 -26.35
N PRO A 135 -0.04 22.62 -27.36
CA PRO A 135 0.36 22.04 -28.64
C PRO A 135 1.54 21.06 -28.51
N GLY A 136 2.21 21.07 -27.35
CA GLY A 136 3.31 20.18 -27.02
C GLY A 136 4.57 20.49 -27.84
N PRO A 137 5.71 19.88 -27.47
CA PRO A 137 6.82 19.72 -28.41
C PRO A 137 6.33 18.94 -29.63
N ILE A 138 6.81 19.29 -30.83
CA ILE A 138 6.54 18.50 -32.04
C ILE A 138 7.17 17.13 -31.82
N HIS A 139 6.34 16.12 -31.57
CA HIS A 139 6.73 14.72 -31.62
C HIS A 139 6.34 14.24 -33.01
N ASP A 140 7.33 13.99 -33.87
CA ASP A 140 7.11 13.36 -35.17
C ASP A 140 6.40 12.01 -34.92
N GLY A 141 5.09 11.95 -35.15
CA GLY A 141 4.33 10.68 -35.18
C GLY A 141 3.27 10.44 -34.09
N SER A 142 2.62 11.44 -33.51
CA SER A 142 1.46 11.18 -32.61
C SER A 142 0.13 11.03 -33.38
N THR A 143 0.00 9.96 -34.15
CA THR A 143 -1.30 9.28 -34.22
C THR A 143 -1.33 8.41 -32.99
N ALA A 144 -2.13 8.77 -31.97
CA ALA A 144 -2.21 7.98 -30.74
C ALA A 144 -2.41 6.50 -31.10
N PRO A 145 -1.44 5.60 -30.82
CA PRO A 145 -1.64 4.19 -31.07
C PRO A 145 -2.85 3.74 -30.26
N ALA A 146 -3.66 2.85 -30.83
CA ALA A 146 -4.72 2.20 -30.09
C ALA A 146 -4.14 1.66 -28.77
N LEU A 147 -4.76 2.00 -27.64
CA LEU A 147 -4.24 1.68 -26.33
C LEU A 147 -4.14 0.15 -26.18
N VAL A 148 -2.92 -0.35 -26.07
CA VAL A 148 -2.64 -1.79 -25.95
C VAL A 148 -2.75 -2.20 -24.48
N ASP A 149 -3.62 -3.16 -24.16
CA ASP A 149 -3.76 -3.70 -22.80
C ASP A 149 -2.59 -4.64 -22.48
N VAL A 150 -1.70 -4.22 -21.59
CA VAL A 150 -0.52 -4.98 -21.15
C VAL A 150 -0.87 -6.38 -20.62
N ASN A 151 -2.09 -6.56 -20.10
CA ASN A 151 -2.51 -7.84 -19.53
C ASN A 151 -3.11 -8.81 -20.56
N ARG A 152 -3.35 -8.35 -21.80
CA ARG A 152 -4.02 -9.14 -22.85
C ARG A 152 -3.35 -9.09 -24.23
N ALA A 153 -2.41 -8.18 -24.43
CA ALA A 153 -1.72 -8.02 -25.70
C ALA A 153 -0.85 -9.23 -26.05
N THR A 154 -0.79 -9.53 -27.34
CA THR A 154 0.13 -10.50 -27.91
C THR A 154 1.54 -9.91 -28.03
N ALA A 155 2.56 -10.77 -28.16
CA ALA A 155 3.95 -10.32 -28.30
C ALA A 155 4.16 -9.37 -29.49
N ALA A 156 3.56 -9.68 -30.65
CA ALA A 156 3.65 -8.83 -31.84
C ALA A 156 2.99 -7.44 -31.63
N GLU A 157 1.91 -7.36 -30.85
CA GLU A 157 1.27 -6.09 -30.52
C GLU A 157 2.13 -5.25 -29.58
N LEU A 158 2.81 -5.89 -28.62
CA LEU A 158 3.76 -5.20 -27.73
C LEU A 158 5.01 -4.73 -28.49
N GLU A 159 5.56 -5.53 -29.41
CA GLU A 159 6.71 -5.17 -30.25
C GLU A 159 6.41 -4.04 -31.25
N SER A 160 5.14 -3.86 -31.61
CA SER A 160 4.70 -2.76 -32.47
C SER A 160 4.61 -1.41 -31.76
N LEU A 161 4.75 -1.38 -30.42
CA LEU A 161 4.69 -0.14 -29.65
C LEU A 161 5.93 0.73 -29.93
N PRO A 162 5.75 2.05 -30.12
CA PRO A 162 6.87 2.94 -30.37
C PRO A 162 7.82 2.97 -29.16
N GLY A 163 9.10 2.71 -29.39
CA GLY A 163 10.15 2.82 -28.38
C GLY A 163 10.41 1.55 -27.55
N VAL A 164 9.80 0.41 -27.90
CA VAL A 164 10.20 -0.91 -27.37
C VAL A 164 10.74 -1.77 -28.52
N GLY A 165 11.84 -2.49 -28.27
CA GLY A 165 12.54 -3.32 -29.26
C GLY A 165 13.41 -4.36 -28.59
#